data_AF-A0A2W2ABH5-F1
#
_entry.id   AF-A0A2W2ABH5-F1
#
_cell.length_a   1.000
_cell.length_b   1.000
_cell.length_c   1.000
_cell.angle_alpha   90.00
_cell.angle_beta   90.00
_cell.angle_gamma   90.00
#
_symmetry.space_group_name_H-M   'P 1'
#
loop_
_entity.id
_entity.type
_entity.pdbx_description
1 polymer ?
#
loop_
_entity_poly.entity_id
_entity_poly.type
_entity_poly.pdbx_seq_one_letter_code
_entity_poly.pdbx_strand_id
1 'polypeptide(L)'
;MIGSTLVVPHVPDGRRTHLQEEPVTTIRTLGIAAVALALTVGGVAGTATSASAAPKAYANCTAVNKVYSGGIAKKSVTQNKVTSGGKTSYRALKGTVKKDDALYNANKKMDRDADGIACEKS
;
A
#
# COMPACT_ATOMS: atom_id res chain seq x y z
N MET A 1 -19.93 -13.91 9.76
CA MET A 1 -19.31 -12.59 9.90
C MET A 1 -19.25 -12.00 8.50
N ILE A 2 -19.83 -10.82 8.36
CA ILE A 2 -20.27 -10.13 7.14
C ILE A 2 -19.29 -10.21 5.94
N GLY A 3 -19.64 -11.00 4.94
CA GLY A 3 -19.04 -10.94 3.60
C GLY A 3 -19.90 -10.05 2.71
N SER A 4 -19.49 -8.79 2.52
CA SER A 4 -20.11 -7.90 1.54
C SER A 4 -19.56 -8.19 0.15
N THR A 5 -20.26 -9.08 -0.54
CA THR A 5 -20.32 -9.17 -2.00
C THR A 5 -21.09 -7.96 -2.54
N LEU A 6 -20.53 -7.20 -3.49
CA LEU A 6 -21.24 -6.36 -4.47
C LEU A 6 -20.16 -5.61 -5.27
N VAL A 7 -20.21 -5.36 -6.57
CA VAL A 7 -21.03 -5.81 -7.70
C VAL A 7 -20.29 -5.28 -8.92
N VAL A 8 -20.15 -6.08 -9.97
CA VAL A 8 -19.81 -5.57 -11.29
C VAL A 8 -21.12 -5.22 -11.98
N PRO A 9 -21.36 -3.98 -12.43
CA PRO A 9 -22.47 -3.73 -13.33
C PRO A 9 -22.07 -4.07 -14.77
N HIS A 10 -22.83 -5.01 -15.29
CA HIS A 10 -22.96 -5.43 -16.67
C HIS A 10 -23.92 -4.48 -17.42
N VAL A 11 -23.46 -3.96 -18.59
CA VAL A 11 -24.11 -3.82 -19.93
C VAL A 11 -25.57 -3.26 -19.98
N PRO A 12 -25.88 -2.27 -20.86
CA PRO A 12 -26.38 -2.62 -22.20
C PRO A 12 -25.84 -1.77 -23.37
N ASP A 13 -25.46 -2.46 -24.44
CA ASP A 13 -25.48 -1.96 -25.82
C ASP A 13 -26.92 -2.19 -26.36
N GLY A 14 -27.56 -1.11 -26.82
CA GLY A 14 -29.00 -1.12 -27.11
C GLY A 14 -29.37 -0.15 -28.21
N ARG A 15 -29.29 -0.62 -29.45
CA ARG A 15 -29.86 -0.01 -30.67
C ARG A 15 -31.39 0.01 -30.60
N ARG A 16 -32.03 1.18 -30.72
CA ARG A 16 -33.43 1.32 -31.20
C ARG A 16 -33.65 2.63 -31.93
N THR A 17 -34.09 2.49 -33.16
CA THR A 17 -34.68 3.48 -34.07
C THR A 17 -36.01 3.99 -33.53
N HIS A 18 -36.24 5.31 -33.54
CA HIS A 18 -37.57 5.87 -33.74
C HIS A 18 -37.45 7.23 -34.43
N LEU A 19 -37.99 7.28 -35.64
CA LEU A 19 -38.35 8.50 -36.36
C LEU A 19 -39.47 9.20 -35.57
N GLN A 20 -39.39 10.51 -35.34
CA GLN A 20 -40.55 11.40 -35.23
C GLN A 20 -40.13 12.88 -35.25
N GLU A 21 -40.37 13.48 -36.43
CA GLU A 21 -40.93 14.81 -36.74
C GLU A 21 -40.86 15.97 -35.72
N GLU A 22 -40.18 17.07 -36.13
CA GLU A 22 -40.60 18.50 -36.25
C GLU A 22 -41.60 19.09 -35.22
N PRO A 23 -41.42 20.34 -34.71
CA PRO A 23 -41.31 21.53 -35.57
C PRO A 23 -40.21 22.53 -35.20
N VAL A 24 -39.32 22.77 -36.17
CA VAL A 24 -38.42 23.93 -36.19
C VAL A 24 -39.23 25.18 -36.50
N THR A 25 -39.32 26.07 -35.51
CA THR A 25 -39.90 27.40 -35.69
C THR A 25 -38.94 28.26 -36.52
N THR A 26 -39.38 28.57 -37.74
CA THR A 26 -38.79 29.51 -38.69
C THR A 26 -38.52 30.89 -38.08
N ILE A 27 -37.26 31.32 -37.98
CA ILE A 27 -36.88 32.76 -37.96
C ILE A 27 -35.62 32.97 -38.80
N ARG A 28 -35.69 33.99 -39.66
CA ARG A 28 -34.83 34.30 -40.80
C ARG A 28 -33.54 35.03 -40.41
N THR A 29 -32.43 34.58 -40.99
CA THR A 29 -31.22 35.28 -41.46
C THR A 29 -30.84 36.66 -40.88
N LEU A 30 -29.71 36.74 -40.17
CA LEU A 30 -28.50 37.56 -40.46
C LEU A 30 -27.55 37.60 -39.25
N GLY A 31 -26.24 37.44 -39.49
CA GLY A 31 -25.24 38.21 -38.75
C GLY A 31 -24.35 37.48 -37.74
N ILE A 32 -23.06 37.39 -38.11
CA ILE A 32 -21.85 37.67 -37.31
C ILE A 32 -21.53 36.77 -36.10
N ALA A 33 -20.31 36.24 -36.20
CA ALA A 33 -19.52 35.52 -35.20
C ALA A 33 -19.50 36.14 -33.79
N ALA A 34 -19.44 35.29 -32.75
CA ALA A 34 -18.38 35.28 -31.74
C ALA A 34 -18.67 34.32 -30.57
N VAL A 35 -17.69 33.43 -30.34
CA VAL A 35 -17.12 32.99 -29.06
C VAL A 35 -18.04 32.32 -28.02
N ALA A 36 -17.84 31.01 -27.85
CA ALA A 36 -17.91 30.39 -26.54
C ALA A 36 -16.60 29.65 -26.25
N LEU A 37 -15.92 30.15 -25.22
CA LEU A 37 -14.59 29.83 -24.75
C LEU A 37 -14.49 28.35 -24.31
N ALA A 38 -13.62 27.56 -24.95
CA ALA A 38 -13.32 26.21 -24.48
C ALA A 38 -12.53 26.28 -23.16
N LEU A 39 -13.19 26.06 -22.02
CA LEU A 39 -12.53 25.87 -20.74
C LEU A 39 -11.83 24.50 -20.75
N THR A 40 -10.58 24.45 -21.16
CA THR A 40 -9.70 23.32 -20.88
C THR A 40 -9.25 23.40 -19.42
N VAL A 41 -9.99 22.74 -18.52
CA VAL A 41 -9.52 22.49 -17.16
C VAL A 41 -8.35 21.52 -17.26
N GLY A 42 -7.13 22.06 -17.33
CA GLY A 42 -5.91 21.29 -17.21
C GLY A 42 -5.88 20.64 -15.83
N GLY A 43 -6.18 19.34 -15.78
CA GLY A 43 -6.03 18.55 -14.57
C GLY A 43 -4.56 18.57 -14.16
N VAL A 44 -4.24 19.24 -13.04
CA VAL A 44 -2.95 19.03 -12.39
C VAL A 44 -2.97 17.59 -11.88
N ALA A 45 -2.30 16.70 -12.61
CA ALA A 45 -2.00 15.37 -12.11
C ALA A 45 -1.00 15.55 -10.97
N GLY A 46 -1.51 15.79 -9.76
CA GLY A 46 -0.71 15.83 -8.56
C GLY A 46 -0.01 14.49 -8.41
N THR A 47 1.31 14.47 -8.56
CA THR A 47 2.11 13.33 -8.18
C THR A 47 2.00 13.21 -6.66
N ALA A 48 1.15 12.30 -6.19
CA ALA A 48 1.11 11.96 -4.77
C ALA A 48 2.48 11.41 -4.39
N THR A 49 3.31 12.24 -3.74
CA THR A 49 4.54 11.78 -3.13
C THR A 49 4.15 10.94 -1.92
N SER A 50 4.32 9.63 -2.02
CA SER A 50 4.14 8.73 -0.88
C SER A 50 5.23 9.03 0.13
N ALA A 51 4.89 9.81 1.16
CA ALA A 51 5.78 10.04 2.29
C ALA A 51 6.04 8.69 3.00
N SER A 52 7.23 8.14 2.83
CA SER A 52 7.66 6.95 3.56
C SER A 52 7.93 7.35 5.01
N ALA A 53 7.05 6.93 5.91
CA ALA A 53 7.27 7.10 7.34
C ALA A 53 8.57 6.40 7.76
N ALA A 54 9.39 7.10 8.56
CA ALA A 54 10.61 6.51 9.08
C ALA A 54 10.30 5.27 9.93
N PRO A 55 11.11 4.21 9.84
CA PRO A 55 10.92 3.01 10.63
C PRO A 55 11.03 3.31 12.13
N LYS A 56 10.16 2.68 12.92
CA LYS A 56 10.11 2.89 14.36
C LYS A 56 11.38 2.36 15.05
N ALA A 57 12.14 3.26 15.67
CA ALA A 57 13.17 2.89 16.62
C ALA A 57 12.54 2.60 17.99
N TYR A 58 12.81 1.43 18.54
CA TYR A 58 12.41 1.07 19.90
C TYR A 58 13.52 1.47 20.88
N ALA A 59 13.15 1.70 22.14
CA ALA A 59 14.11 2.02 23.19
C ALA A 59 14.85 0.77 23.68
N ASN A 60 14.15 -0.36 23.78
CA ASN A 60 14.66 -1.62 24.31
C ASN A 60 13.87 -2.82 23.77
N CYS A 61 14.37 -4.03 24.05
CA CYS A 61 13.74 -5.27 23.62
C CYS A 61 12.38 -5.53 24.26
N THR A 62 12.14 -5.08 25.49
CA THR A 62 10.80 -5.20 26.11
C THR A 62 9.73 -4.48 25.30
N ALA A 63 10.04 -3.30 24.76
CA ALA A 63 9.13 -2.56 23.90
C ALA A 63 8.91 -3.26 22.55
N VAL A 64 9.94 -3.88 21.98
CA VAL A 64 9.80 -4.73 20.78
C VAL A 64 8.93 -5.94 21.09
N ASN A 65 9.23 -6.69 22.15
CA ASN A 65 8.56 -7.95 22.49
C ASN A 65 7.09 -7.78 22.90
N LYS A 66 6.67 -6.58 23.31
CA LYS A 66 5.24 -6.24 23.49
C LYS A 66 4.47 -6.26 22.17
N VAL A 67 5.10 -5.88 21.06
CA VAL A 67 4.47 -5.80 19.73
C VAL A 67 4.77 -7.04 18.89
N TYR A 68 6.02 -7.50 18.94
CA TYR A 68 6.56 -8.62 18.19
C TYR A 68 7.24 -9.58 19.17
N SER A 69 6.49 -10.55 19.66
CA SER A 69 6.95 -11.48 20.71
C SER A 69 8.19 -12.30 20.31
N GLY A 70 8.44 -12.46 19.01
CA GLY A 70 9.63 -13.10 18.44
C GLY A 70 10.71 -12.13 17.92
N GLY A 71 10.51 -10.82 18.07
CA GLY A 71 11.46 -9.81 17.62
C GLY A 71 11.25 -9.32 16.18
N ILE A 72 12.25 -8.59 15.68
CA ILE A 72 12.24 -7.99 14.33
C ILE A 72 13.37 -8.64 13.55
N ALA A 73 13.05 -9.26 12.41
CA ALA A 73 14.01 -9.94 11.58
C ALA A 73 14.08 -9.31 10.19
N LYS A 74 15.24 -9.48 9.54
CA LYS A 74 15.37 -9.20 8.11
C LYS A 74 14.43 -10.09 7.30
N LYS A 75 14.00 -9.61 6.12
CA LYS A 75 13.13 -10.41 5.23
C LYS A 75 13.81 -11.67 4.72
N SER A 76 15.13 -11.64 4.57
CA SER A 76 15.94 -12.78 4.13
C SER A 76 16.06 -13.90 5.18
N VAL A 77 15.78 -13.62 6.45
CA VAL A 77 15.93 -14.60 7.53
C VAL A 77 14.70 -15.50 7.54
N THR A 78 14.88 -16.80 7.42
CA THR A 78 13.79 -17.79 7.48
C THR A 78 13.83 -18.61 8.77
N GLN A 79 14.99 -18.69 9.41
CA GLN A 79 15.25 -19.46 10.63
C GLN A 79 16.08 -18.61 11.60
N ASN A 80 15.93 -18.83 12.90
CA ASN A 80 16.81 -18.29 13.93
C ASN A 80 18.13 -19.07 13.91
N LYS A 81 19.27 -18.37 13.89
CA LYS A 81 20.60 -18.98 13.92
C LYS A 81 21.15 -18.90 15.35
N VAL A 82 21.05 -20.01 16.07
CA VAL A 82 21.58 -20.13 17.43
C VAL A 82 23.01 -20.68 17.38
N THR A 83 23.96 -19.92 17.92
CA THR A 83 25.35 -20.38 18.09
C THR A 83 25.63 -20.66 19.57
N SER A 84 25.95 -21.91 19.90
CA SER A 84 26.28 -22.31 21.28
C SER A 84 27.45 -23.30 21.28
N GLY A 85 28.45 -23.05 22.12
CA GLY A 85 29.64 -23.89 22.24
C GLY A 85 30.39 -24.10 20.92
N GLY A 86 30.43 -23.09 20.05
CA GLY A 86 31.06 -23.15 18.72
C GLY A 86 30.25 -23.89 17.64
N LYS A 87 29.05 -24.39 17.96
CA LYS A 87 28.16 -25.05 17.01
C LYS A 87 27.03 -24.11 16.62
N THR A 88 26.79 -23.99 15.31
CA THR A 88 25.63 -23.28 14.76
C THR A 88 24.48 -24.26 14.54
N SER A 89 23.27 -23.89 14.95
CA SER A 89 22.05 -24.65 14.69
C SER A 89 20.95 -23.70 14.25
N TYR A 90 20.11 -24.15 13.32
CA TYR A 90 18.96 -23.38 12.83
C TYR A 90 17.70 -23.87 13.52
N ARG A 91 16.94 -22.93 14.07
CA ARG A 91 15.68 -23.20 14.77
C ARG A 91 14.56 -22.42 14.11
N ALA A 92 13.34 -22.96 14.20
CA ALA A 92 12.16 -22.24 13.78
C ALA A 92 12.02 -20.93 14.58
N LEU A 93 11.60 -19.88 13.89
CA LEU A 93 11.26 -18.60 14.51
C LEU A 93 10.12 -18.81 15.51
N LYS A 94 10.32 -18.38 16.75
CA LYS A 94 9.31 -18.50 17.81
C LYS A 94 8.57 -17.18 18.00
N GLY A 95 7.25 -17.27 18.20
CA GLY A 95 6.41 -16.11 18.43
C GLY A 95 6.14 -15.29 17.16
N THR A 96 5.68 -14.05 17.36
CA THR A 96 5.36 -13.13 16.26
C THR A 96 6.62 -12.39 15.86
N VAL A 97 7.19 -12.75 14.70
CA VAL A 97 8.37 -12.11 14.14
C VAL A 97 7.95 -11.11 13.06
N LYS A 98 8.38 -9.86 13.18
CA LYS A 98 8.19 -8.86 12.13
C LYS A 98 9.32 -8.94 11.12
N LYS A 99 8.99 -9.28 9.87
CA LYS A 99 9.94 -9.31 8.74
C LYS A 99 9.97 -7.96 8.03
N ASP A 100 10.95 -7.13 8.36
CA ASP A 100 11.11 -5.82 7.76
C ASP A 100 12.54 -5.29 7.90
N ASP A 101 13.25 -5.10 6.79
CA ASP A 101 14.66 -4.71 6.80
C ASP A 101 14.87 -3.26 7.25
N ALA A 102 13.93 -2.36 6.98
CA ALA A 102 14.02 -0.96 7.41
C ALA A 102 13.84 -0.87 8.94
N LEU A 103 12.85 -1.59 9.47
CA LEU A 103 12.61 -1.70 10.90
C LEU A 103 13.76 -2.43 11.61
N TYR A 104 14.28 -3.50 11.01
CA TYR A 104 15.46 -4.19 11.52
C TYR A 104 16.66 -3.25 11.59
N ASN A 105 16.98 -2.53 10.50
CA ASN A 105 18.12 -1.61 10.46
C ASN A 105 18.00 -0.50 11.51
N ALA A 106 16.80 0.06 11.71
CA ALA A 106 16.54 1.05 12.76
C ALA A 106 16.77 0.51 14.19
N ASN A 107 16.69 -0.80 14.38
CA ASN A 107 16.82 -1.48 15.67
C ASN A 107 18.03 -2.43 15.74
N LYS A 108 18.91 -2.44 14.72
CA LYS A 108 20.03 -3.39 14.56
C LYS A 108 20.95 -3.43 15.78
N LYS A 109 21.11 -2.31 16.48
CA LYS A 109 21.90 -2.22 17.72
C LYS A 109 21.45 -3.18 18.83
N MET A 110 20.25 -3.75 18.71
CA MET A 110 19.68 -4.69 19.67
C MET A 110 19.87 -6.16 19.27
N ASP A 111 20.34 -6.43 18.06
CA ASP A 111 20.83 -7.76 17.67
C ASP A 111 22.26 -7.91 18.19
N ARG A 112 22.43 -8.63 19.31
CA ARG A 112 23.71 -8.76 20.02
C ARG A 112 24.63 -9.75 19.32
N ASP A 113 24.05 -10.80 18.76
CA ASP A 113 24.73 -11.96 18.17
C ASP A 113 24.81 -11.91 16.63
N ALA A 114 24.26 -10.84 16.03
CA ALA A 114 24.36 -10.50 14.62
C ALA A 114 23.83 -11.59 13.69
N ASP A 115 22.78 -12.28 14.13
CA ASP A 115 22.17 -13.39 13.42
C ASP A 115 21.10 -12.94 12.40
N GLY A 116 20.73 -11.64 12.44
CA GLY A 116 19.71 -11.05 11.58
C GLY A 116 18.33 -10.91 12.23
N ILE A 117 18.24 -11.14 13.55
CA ILE A 117 17.03 -10.99 14.35
C ILE A 117 17.30 -10.08 15.57
N ALA A 118 16.73 -8.88 15.56
CA ALA A 118 16.81 -7.96 16.67
C ALA A 118 15.83 -8.36 17.79
N CYS A 119 16.32 -8.36 19.03
CA CYS A 119 15.54 -8.64 20.24
C CYS A 119 14.79 -9.98 20.20
N GLU A 120 15.44 -11.01 19.65
CA GLU A 120 14.91 -12.35 19.73
C GLU A 120 14.81 -12.84 21.18
N LYS A 121 13.88 -13.78 21.39
CA LYS A 121 13.87 -14.60 22.59
C LYS A 121 14.57 -15.92 22.26
N SER A 122 15.81 -16.05 22.71
CA SER A 122 16.57 -17.30 22.67
C SER A 122 15.90 -18.41 23.50
#